data_AF-A0A8S0XM33-F1
#
_entry.id   AF-A0A8S0XM33-F1
#
_cell.length_a   1.000
_cell.length_b   1.000
_cell.length_c   1.000
_cell.angle_alpha   90.00
_cell.angle_beta   90.00
_cell.angle_gamma   90.00
#
_symmetry.space_group_name_H-M   'P 1'
#
loop_
_entity.id
_entity.type
_entity.pdbx_description
1 polymer ?
#
loop_
_entity_poly.entity_id
_entity_poly.type
_entity_poly.pdbx_seq_one_letter_code
_entity_poly.pdbx_strand_id
1 'polypeptide(L)'
;MLPAPMATSILLDCANYAETNPDIAGVGVRVSFYLQAFFIVLLVDRSWEDAPVALWTFIVTSFGILLAAIIQRSQLSIFQALQLSNLIWLANFSIFFSLASYSRQRAEAAENIQQSRSLSSDFKVKYGAMLQTIFSMALTLYIWANAPTFGNQPECSPYIKFMLFALEVPALGAGRIIGLTFTGLLTAIYLRVSMHDIQSYRTRMHRLRQSSLSDNKSTIGQPGGNSDKFPTATVTERLNDVEHTAVSNGTIIARSTCGAGPRSPDPPTLSAQSPQLVRRPKRRRWSFDLDPMFVGIIICQIMVFTYFIVSSELFLKRNPTTSNGASQWSFGQILALIVVTPSALSVADAMKRHGLKRLSRRRRQGLEYNSNLMHTDTV
;
A
#
# COMPACT_ATOMS: atom_id res chain seq x y z
N MET A 1 53.11 3.73 -13.56
CA MET A 1 53.05 5.20 -13.65
C MET A 1 52.57 5.54 -15.04
N LEU A 2 51.32 5.99 -15.18
CA LEU A 2 50.83 6.53 -16.45
C LEU A 2 51.50 7.89 -16.69
N PRO A 3 51.82 8.26 -17.94
CA PRO A 3 52.36 9.57 -18.25
C PRO A 3 51.35 10.66 -17.83
N ALA A 4 51.83 11.66 -17.08
CA ALA A 4 51.03 12.77 -16.56
C ALA A 4 50.00 13.39 -17.54
N PRO A 5 50.28 13.58 -18.85
CA PRO A 5 49.29 14.14 -19.77
C PRO A 5 48.08 13.23 -20.06
N MET A 6 48.19 11.90 -19.91
CA MET A 6 47.04 11.00 -20.08
C MET A 6 46.08 11.02 -18.88
N ALA A 7 46.58 11.29 -17.67
CA ALA A 7 45.73 11.34 -16.48
C ALA A 7 44.77 12.55 -16.52
N THR A 8 45.22 13.67 -17.11
CA THR A 8 44.42 14.89 -17.24
C THR A 8 43.30 14.77 -18.27
N SER A 9 43.50 14.04 -19.38
CA SER A 9 42.43 13.86 -20.39
C SER A 9 41.30 12.98 -19.86
N ILE A 10 41.63 11.87 -19.18
CA ILE A 10 40.64 10.97 -18.58
C ILE A 10 39.80 11.70 -17.53
N LEU A 11 40.42 12.57 -16.72
CA LEU A 11 39.70 13.37 -15.72
C LEU A 11 38.74 14.37 -16.38
N LEU A 12 39.12 14.95 -17.52
CA LEU A 12 38.28 15.88 -18.27
C LEU A 12 37.10 15.16 -18.93
N ASP A 13 37.34 13.99 -19.53
CA ASP A 13 36.29 13.17 -20.15
C ASP A 13 35.30 12.65 -19.11
N CYS A 14 35.77 12.36 -17.90
CA CYS A 14 34.91 11.98 -16.78
C CYS A 14 34.22 13.18 -16.10
N ALA A 15 34.50 14.43 -16.42
CA ALA A 15 33.85 15.57 -15.75
C ALA A 15 32.31 15.54 -15.85
N ASN A 16 31.77 14.86 -16.87
CA ASN A 16 30.33 14.77 -17.14
C ASN A 16 29.70 13.42 -16.72
N TYR A 17 30.40 12.53 -16.01
CA TYR A 17 29.82 11.22 -15.61
C TYR A 17 28.57 11.36 -14.73
N ALA A 18 28.50 12.46 -13.98
CA ALA A 18 27.42 12.76 -13.04
C ALA A 18 26.22 13.45 -13.72
N GLU A 19 26.29 13.75 -15.02
CA GLU A 19 25.19 14.39 -15.73
C GLU A 19 23.92 13.53 -15.65
N THR A 20 22.94 14.04 -14.92
CA THR A 20 21.66 13.36 -14.69
C THR A 20 20.63 13.81 -15.69
N ASN A 21 19.94 12.84 -16.32
CA ASN A 21 18.72 13.15 -17.05
C ASN A 21 17.67 13.70 -16.04
N PRO A 22 17.22 14.96 -16.18
CA PRO A 22 16.30 15.60 -15.24
C PRO A 22 14.94 14.89 -15.17
N ASP A 23 14.56 14.11 -16.18
CA ASP A 23 13.30 13.35 -16.19
C ASP A 23 13.37 12.04 -15.39
N ILE A 24 14.58 11.56 -15.05
CA ILE A 24 14.78 10.31 -14.31
C ILE A 24 15.21 10.60 -12.87
N ALA A 25 16.20 11.48 -12.75
CA ALA A 25 16.93 11.74 -11.52
C ALA A 25 16.76 13.17 -11.00
N GLY A 26 15.95 13.98 -11.69
CA GLY A 26 15.74 15.38 -11.36
C GLY A 26 15.02 15.58 -10.03
N VAL A 27 15.16 16.79 -9.49
CA VAL A 27 14.66 17.14 -8.15
C VAL A 27 13.16 16.89 -8.00
N GLY A 28 12.35 17.24 -9.01
CA GLY A 28 10.90 17.04 -8.92
C GLY A 28 10.49 15.58 -8.86
N VAL A 29 11.16 14.69 -9.61
CA VAL A 29 10.91 13.23 -9.57
C VAL A 29 11.28 12.66 -8.20
N ARG A 30 12.41 13.08 -7.63
CA ARG A 30 12.81 12.65 -6.29
C ARG A 30 11.81 13.11 -5.22
N VAL A 31 11.49 14.40 -5.22
CA VAL A 31 10.56 15.00 -4.24
C VAL A 31 9.18 14.38 -4.36
N SER A 32 8.67 14.18 -5.58
CA SER A 32 7.39 13.49 -5.77
C SER A 32 7.44 12.07 -5.22
N PHE A 33 8.53 11.34 -5.46
CA PHE A 33 8.68 9.98 -4.96
C PHE A 33 8.76 9.93 -3.43
N TYR A 34 9.48 10.86 -2.81
CA TYR A 34 9.58 10.99 -1.35
C TYR A 34 8.21 11.27 -0.72
N LEU A 35 7.47 12.23 -1.27
CA LEU A 35 6.14 12.58 -0.81
C LEU A 35 5.15 11.43 -1.02
N GLN A 36 5.17 10.78 -2.19
CA GLN A 36 4.29 9.65 -2.49
C GLN A 36 4.54 8.49 -1.52
N ALA A 37 5.80 8.11 -1.33
CA ALA A 37 6.21 7.07 -0.39
C ALA A 37 5.74 7.40 1.04
N PHE A 38 5.86 8.65 1.47
CA PHE A 38 5.50 9.09 2.81
C PHE A 38 3.98 9.10 3.02
N PHE A 39 3.24 9.68 2.07
CA PHE A 39 1.77 9.75 2.13
C PHE A 39 1.13 8.38 2.08
N ILE A 40 1.67 7.43 1.30
CA ILE A 40 1.11 6.07 1.25
C ILE A 40 1.15 5.39 2.62
N VAL A 41 2.26 5.50 3.36
CA VAL A 41 2.30 4.88 4.69
C VAL A 41 1.35 5.58 5.67
N LEU A 42 1.27 6.92 5.62
CA LEU A 42 0.30 7.65 6.43
C LEU A 42 -1.16 7.30 6.07
N LEU A 43 -1.44 7.10 4.78
CA LEU A 43 -2.77 6.77 4.30
C LEU A 43 -3.16 5.38 4.79
N VAL A 44 -2.31 4.38 4.62
CA VAL A 44 -2.58 3.00 5.05
C VAL A 44 -2.80 2.91 6.55
N ASP A 45 -2.11 3.74 7.30
CA ASP A 45 -2.21 3.81 8.75
C ASP A 45 -3.50 4.53 9.22
N ARG A 46 -4.10 5.40 8.40
CA ARG A 46 -5.34 6.14 8.74
C ARG A 46 -6.62 5.63 8.09
N SER A 47 -6.56 5.19 6.84
CA SER A 47 -7.69 4.73 6.02
C SER A 47 -7.30 3.42 5.31
N TRP A 48 -7.58 2.28 5.95
CA TRP A 48 -7.38 0.97 5.34
C TRP A 48 -8.34 0.69 4.17
N GLU A 49 -9.47 1.42 4.11
CA GLU A 49 -10.47 1.30 3.06
C GLU A 49 -9.97 1.89 1.73
N ASP A 50 -9.29 3.04 1.78
CA ASP A 50 -8.74 3.71 0.59
C ASP A 50 -7.32 3.22 0.25
N ALA A 51 -6.66 2.55 1.19
CA ALA A 51 -5.28 2.09 1.07
C ALA A 51 -4.98 1.20 -0.15
N PRO A 52 -5.82 0.22 -0.53
CA PRO A 52 -5.50 -0.70 -1.63
C PRO A 52 -5.32 0.02 -2.97
N VAL A 53 -6.13 1.05 -3.24
CA VAL A 53 -6.06 1.81 -4.49
C VAL A 53 -4.77 2.64 -4.53
N ALA A 54 -4.49 3.40 -3.46
CA ALA A 54 -3.30 4.23 -3.38
C ALA A 54 -2.01 3.37 -3.42
N LEU A 55 -2.01 2.24 -2.70
CA LEU A 55 -0.90 1.28 -2.70
C LEU A 55 -0.68 0.67 -4.08
N TRP A 56 -1.75 0.30 -4.80
CA TRP A 56 -1.64 -0.21 -6.17
C TRP A 56 -1.05 0.83 -7.12
N THR A 57 -1.50 2.08 -7.05
CA THR A 57 -0.92 3.17 -7.84
C THR A 57 0.57 3.34 -7.54
N PHE A 58 0.97 3.29 -6.27
CA PHE A 58 2.39 3.39 -5.90
C PHE A 58 3.23 2.23 -6.42
N ILE A 59 2.71 1.00 -6.35
CA ILE A 59 3.36 -0.21 -6.92
C ILE A 59 3.54 -0.04 -8.43
N VAL A 60 2.51 0.40 -9.15
CA VAL A 60 2.58 0.62 -10.61
C VAL A 60 3.57 1.73 -10.96
N THR A 61 3.57 2.85 -10.24
CA THR A 61 4.54 3.94 -10.45
C THR A 61 5.98 3.47 -10.21
N SER A 62 6.22 2.77 -9.10
CA SER A 62 7.54 2.22 -8.79
C SER A 62 7.99 1.19 -9.83
N PHE A 63 7.09 0.33 -10.29
CA PHE A 63 7.37 -0.63 -11.36
C PHE A 63 7.65 0.07 -12.70
N GLY A 64 6.93 1.14 -13.03
CA GLY A 64 7.19 1.95 -14.22
C GLY A 64 8.57 2.58 -14.24
N ILE A 65 9.02 3.14 -13.10
CA ILE A 65 10.38 3.68 -12.93
C ILE A 65 11.43 2.57 -13.15
N LEU A 66 11.16 1.39 -12.62
CA LEU A 66 12.03 0.25 -12.79
C LEU A 66 12.11 -0.20 -14.25
N LEU A 67 10.98 -0.28 -14.96
CA LEU A 67 10.96 -0.60 -16.39
C LEU A 67 11.70 0.44 -17.22
N ALA A 68 11.53 1.73 -16.92
CA ALA A 68 12.29 2.80 -17.57
C ALA A 68 13.80 2.60 -17.40
N ALA A 69 14.24 2.19 -16.20
CA ALA A 69 15.63 1.86 -15.92
C ALA A 69 16.18 0.73 -16.81
N ILE A 70 15.38 -0.32 -16.98
CA ILE A 70 15.75 -1.48 -17.78
C ILE A 70 15.82 -1.10 -19.26
N ILE A 71 14.83 -0.37 -19.76
CA ILE A 71 14.75 0.04 -21.17
C ILE A 71 15.89 1.00 -21.52
N GLN A 72 16.22 1.94 -20.63
CA GLN A 72 17.26 2.95 -20.85
C GLN A 72 18.64 2.52 -20.35
N ARG A 73 18.83 1.24 -20.05
CA ARG A 73 20.05 0.71 -19.44
C ARG A 73 21.35 1.01 -20.22
N SER A 74 21.29 1.18 -21.54
CA SER A 74 22.46 1.56 -22.35
C SER A 74 22.83 3.05 -22.27
N GLN A 75 21.88 3.89 -21.86
CA GLN A 75 22.05 5.35 -21.77
C GLN A 75 22.26 5.83 -20.32
N LEU A 76 21.96 4.99 -19.33
CA LEU A 76 22.09 5.31 -17.92
C LEU A 76 23.54 5.17 -17.45
N SER A 77 24.08 6.22 -16.85
CA SER A 77 25.32 6.12 -16.10
C SER A 77 25.12 5.29 -14.83
N ILE A 78 26.18 4.64 -14.34
CA ILE A 78 26.14 3.94 -13.05
C ILE A 78 25.72 4.87 -11.89
N PHE A 79 26.04 6.17 -11.97
CA PHE A 79 25.59 7.17 -11.00
C PHE A 79 24.05 7.25 -10.95
N GLN A 80 23.41 7.39 -12.12
CA GLN A 80 21.96 7.42 -12.24
C GLN A 80 21.33 6.09 -11.79
N ALA A 81 21.95 4.96 -12.12
CA ALA A 81 21.48 3.64 -11.69
C ALA A 81 21.53 3.45 -10.17
N LEU A 82 22.58 3.93 -9.49
CA LEU A 82 22.69 3.90 -8.04
C LEU A 82 21.69 4.83 -7.36
N GLN A 83 21.48 6.02 -7.91
CA GLN A 83 20.45 6.94 -7.42
C GLN A 83 19.05 6.31 -7.55
N LEU A 84 18.77 5.67 -8.68
CA LEU A 84 17.52 4.97 -8.90
C LEU A 84 17.37 3.78 -7.95
N SER A 85 18.45 3.04 -7.70
CA SER A 85 18.46 1.97 -6.71
C SER A 85 18.08 2.48 -5.32
N ASN A 86 18.57 3.66 -4.91
CA ASN A 86 18.17 4.27 -3.64
C ASN A 86 16.68 4.64 -3.58
N LEU A 87 16.11 5.17 -4.67
CA LEU A 87 14.67 5.44 -4.77
C LEU A 87 13.85 4.15 -4.71
N ILE A 88 14.27 3.11 -5.43
CA ILE A 88 13.64 1.79 -5.42
C ILE A 88 13.67 1.18 -4.01
N TRP A 89 14.79 1.31 -3.29
CA TRP A 89 14.89 0.87 -1.90
C TRP A 89 13.88 1.58 -1.00
N LEU A 90 13.77 2.91 -1.10
CA LEU A 90 12.76 3.68 -0.38
C LEU A 90 11.35 3.18 -0.71
N ALA A 91 11.06 2.87 -1.98
CA ALA A 91 9.78 2.31 -2.41
C ALA A 91 9.46 0.99 -1.73
N ASN A 92 10.44 0.07 -1.74
CA ASN A 92 10.29 -1.26 -1.16
C ASN A 92 10.04 -1.20 0.35
N PHE A 93 10.77 -0.35 1.07
CA PHE A 93 10.53 -0.13 2.50
C PHE A 93 9.13 0.46 2.75
N SER A 94 8.69 1.40 1.93
CA SER A 94 7.36 2.01 2.05
C SER A 94 6.24 1.01 1.81
N ILE A 95 6.38 0.15 0.78
CA ILE A 95 5.45 -0.95 0.50
C ILE A 95 5.43 -1.95 1.66
N PHE A 96 6.60 -2.31 2.20
CA PHE A 96 6.70 -3.21 3.33
C PHE A 96 5.99 -2.67 4.58
N PHE A 97 6.26 -1.43 4.98
CA PHE A 97 5.59 -0.80 6.12
C PHE A 97 4.09 -0.62 5.91
N SER A 98 3.68 -0.31 4.67
CA SER A 98 2.26 -0.26 4.30
C SER A 98 1.59 -1.61 4.46
N LEU A 99 2.17 -2.67 3.91
CA LEU A 99 1.61 -4.02 4.03
C LEU A 99 1.59 -4.52 5.47
N ALA A 100 2.62 -4.22 6.26
CA ALA A 100 2.66 -4.56 7.68
C ALA A 100 1.51 -3.85 8.43
N SER A 101 1.35 -2.54 8.22
CA SER A 101 0.29 -1.74 8.85
C SER A 101 -1.10 -2.19 8.40
N TYR A 102 -1.27 -2.45 7.10
CA TYR A 102 -2.50 -2.99 6.52
C TYR A 102 -2.87 -4.35 7.11
N SER A 103 -1.89 -5.26 7.22
CA SER A 103 -2.11 -6.61 7.75
C SER A 103 -2.57 -6.60 9.20
N ARG A 104 -2.02 -5.68 10.02
CA ARG A 104 -2.41 -5.50 11.42
C ARG A 104 -3.84 -5.01 11.55
N GLN A 105 -4.17 -3.90 10.89
CA GLN A 105 -5.51 -3.31 10.98
C GLN A 105 -6.58 -4.28 10.48
N ARG A 106 -6.25 -5.05 9.45
CA ARG A 106 -7.12 -6.10 8.95
C ARG A 106 -7.31 -7.25 9.94
N ALA A 107 -6.26 -7.68 10.65
CA ALA A 107 -6.39 -8.72 11.66
C ALA A 107 -7.40 -8.32 12.76
N GLU A 108 -7.35 -7.07 13.22
CA GLU A 108 -8.30 -6.51 14.19
C GLU A 108 -9.72 -6.39 13.62
N ALA A 109 -9.87 -6.05 12.33
CA ALA A 109 -11.18 -5.98 11.68
C ALA A 109 -11.80 -7.37 11.44
N ALA A 110 -10.97 -8.37 11.11
CA ALA A 110 -11.40 -9.74 10.82
C ALA A 110 -11.96 -10.47 12.04
N GLU A 111 -11.49 -10.14 13.25
CA GLU A 111 -12.07 -10.66 14.50
C GLU A 111 -13.51 -10.18 14.69
N ASN A 112 -13.84 -8.99 14.19
CA ASN A 112 -15.15 -8.36 14.40
C ASN A 112 -16.19 -8.68 13.32
N ILE A 113 -15.77 -9.13 12.14
CA ILE A 113 -16.69 -9.31 11.02
C ILE A 113 -16.40 -10.62 10.28
N GLN A 114 -17.37 -11.54 10.32
CA GLN A 114 -17.42 -12.80 9.56
C GLN A 114 -17.69 -12.56 8.06
N GLN A 115 -17.03 -11.57 7.45
CA GLN A 115 -17.30 -11.14 6.07
C GLN A 115 -16.31 -11.76 5.08
N SER A 116 -16.65 -12.98 4.68
CA SER A 116 -15.95 -13.85 3.71
C SER A 116 -15.75 -13.22 2.31
N ARG A 117 -16.60 -12.28 1.87
CA ARG A 117 -16.59 -11.79 0.47
C ARG A 117 -15.55 -10.72 0.14
N SER A 118 -15.05 -9.95 1.10
CA SER A 118 -14.03 -8.91 0.83
C SER A 118 -12.61 -9.45 0.65
N LEU A 119 -12.38 -10.76 0.82
CA LEU A 119 -11.04 -11.33 0.81
C LEU A 119 -10.37 -11.33 -0.57
N SER A 120 -11.13 -11.39 -1.66
CA SER A 120 -10.61 -11.65 -3.02
C SER A 120 -9.78 -10.49 -3.62
N SER A 121 -10.23 -9.24 -3.46
CA SER A 121 -9.54 -8.05 -4.01
C SER A 121 -8.15 -7.85 -3.43
N ASP A 122 -7.99 -8.17 -2.16
CA ASP A 122 -6.78 -7.90 -1.38
C ASP A 122 -5.60 -8.75 -1.81
N PHE A 123 -5.87 -9.93 -2.40
CA PHE A 123 -4.82 -10.78 -2.92
C PHE A 123 -4.07 -10.13 -4.06
N LYS A 124 -4.78 -9.42 -4.96
CA LYS A 124 -4.14 -8.78 -6.12
C LYS A 124 -3.10 -7.76 -5.67
N VAL A 125 -3.43 -6.93 -4.69
CA VAL A 125 -2.52 -5.89 -4.17
C VAL A 125 -1.32 -6.53 -3.45
N LYS A 126 -1.55 -7.55 -2.60
CA LYS A 126 -0.46 -8.25 -1.90
C LYS A 126 0.50 -8.94 -2.88
N TYR A 127 -0.02 -9.68 -3.85
CA TYR A 127 0.82 -10.37 -4.85
C TYR A 127 1.52 -9.39 -5.80
N GLY A 128 0.85 -8.29 -6.18
CA GLY A 128 1.46 -7.24 -6.98
C GLY A 128 2.64 -6.58 -6.27
N ALA A 129 2.48 -6.25 -4.98
CA ALA A 129 3.56 -5.76 -4.15
C ALA A 129 4.72 -6.77 -4.06
N MET A 130 4.39 -8.05 -3.82
CA MET A 130 5.40 -9.11 -3.75
C MET A 130 6.22 -9.23 -5.02
N LEU A 131 5.54 -9.25 -6.17
CA LEU A 131 6.17 -9.37 -7.48
C LEU A 131 7.04 -8.15 -7.79
N GLN A 132 6.54 -6.93 -7.56
CA GLN A 132 7.28 -5.69 -7.75
C GLN A 132 8.55 -5.69 -6.89
N THR A 133 8.45 -6.07 -5.61
CA THR A 133 9.61 -6.07 -4.71
C THR A 133 10.64 -7.10 -5.14
N ILE A 134 10.23 -8.31 -5.54
CA ILE A 134 11.16 -9.33 -6.09
C ILE A 134 11.90 -8.80 -7.32
N PHE A 135 11.17 -8.19 -8.25
CA PHE A 135 11.76 -7.65 -9.49
C PHE A 135 12.75 -6.52 -9.20
N SER A 136 12.42 -5.66 -8.23
CA SER A 136 13.27 -4.57 -7.78
C SER A 136 14.55 -5.01 -7.08
N MET A 137 14.48 -6.08 -6.26
CA MET A 137 15.64 -6.68 -5.63
C MET A 137 16.54 -7.34 -6.66
N ALA A 138 15.95 -8.04 -7.64
CA ALA A 138 16.68 -8.64 -8.74
C ALA A 138 17.43 -7.59 -9.59
N LEU A 139 16.77 -6.47 -9.93
CA LEU A 139 17.43 -5.38 -10.64
C LEU A 139 18.55 -4.74 -9.81
N THR A 140 18.33 -4.54 -8.51
CA THR A 140 19.35 -3.97 -7.63
C THR A 140 20.58 -4.87 -7.54
N LEU A 141 20.39 -6.18 -7.36
CA LEU A 141 21.47 -7.17 -7.41
C LEU A 141 22.18 -7.14 -8.76
N TYR A 142 21.43 -7.02 -9.85
CA TYR A 142 21.97 -6.93 -11.20
C TYR A 142 22.87 -5.70 -11.38
N ILE A 143 22.43 -4.51 -10.94
CA ILE A 143 23.19 -3.27 -11.01
C ILE A 143 24.49 -3.41 -10.23
N TRP A 144 24.44 -3.90 -8.98
CA TRP A 144 25.63 -4.10 -8.16
C TRP A 144 26.57 -5.19 -8.71
N ALA A 145 26.02 -6.26 -9.28
CA ALA A 145 26.82 -7.33 -9.89
C ALA A 145 27.59 -6.83 -11.12
N ASN A 146 26.96 -5.96 -11.93
CA ASN A 146 27.53 -5.43 -13.16
C ASN A 146 28.14 -4.03 -13.02
N ALA A 147 28.27 -3.50 -11.80
CA ALA A 147 28.80 -2.16 -11.55
C ALA A 147 30.10 -1.81 -12.33
N PRO A 148 31.09 -2.71 -12.50
CA PRO A 148 32.31 -2.39 -13.27
C PRO A 148 32.10 -2.13 -14.76
N THR A 149 31.04 -2.69 -15.34
CA THR A 149 30.75 -2.62 -16.77
C THR A 149 29.42 -1.91 -17.05
N PHE A 150 28.86 -1.26 -16.04
CA PHE A 150 27.53 -0.65 -16.14
C PHE A 150 27.60 0.74 -16.78
N GLY A 151 26.77 0.96 -17.79
CA GLY A 151 26.62 2.25 -18.47
C GLY A 151 27.53 2.43 -19.68
N ASN A 152 27.52 3.64 -20.23
CA ASN A 152 28.24 4.03 -21.44
C ASN A 152 29.69 4.50 -21.19
N GLN A 153 30.07 4.74 -19.93
CA GLN A 153 31.40 5.25 -19.52
C GLN A 153 31.96 4.46 -18.32
N PRO A 154 32.28 3.16 -18.49
CA PRO A 154 32.77 2.33 -17.39
C PRO A 154 34.07 2.85 -16.78
N GLU A 155 34.93 3.54 -17.57
CA GLU A 155 36.18 4.15 -17.14
C GLU A 155 36.03 5.22 -16.03
N CYS A 156 34.87 5.87 -15.93
CA CYS A 156 34.61 6.90 -14.92
C CYS A 156 34.04 6.35 -13.61
N SER A 157 33.66 5.07 -13.60
CA SER A 157 33.08 4.39 -12.44
C SER A 157 33.93 4.43 -11.15
N PRO A 158 35.29 4.41 -11.20
CA PRO A 158 36.12 4.43 -9.98
C PRO A 158 36.00 5.72 -9.16
N TYR A 159 35.58 6.82 -9.80
CA TYR A 159 35.45 8.12 -9.14
C TYR A 159 34.13 8.28 -8.37
N ILE A 160 33.18 7.37 -8.58
CA ILE A 160 31.87 7.45 -7.96
C ILE A 160 31.96 7.00 -6.51
N LYS A 161 31.56 7.91 -5.62
CA LYS A 161 31.50 7.67 -4.18
C LYS A 161 30.07 7.33 -3.79
N PHE A 162 29.88 6.12 -3.28
CA PHE A 162 28.62 5.69 -2.70
C PHE A 162 28.56 6.12 -1.23
N MET A 163 27.37 6.55 -0.78
CA MET A 163 27.14 6.98 0.59
C MET A 163 26.36 5.91 1.35
N LEU A 164 27.00 5.28 2.34
CA LEU A 164 26.36 4.31 3.22
C LEU A 164 26.45 4.82 4.66
N PHE A 165 25.33 5.13 5.31
CA PHE A 165 25.31 5.69 6.68
C PHE A 165 26.25 6.90 6.86
N ALA A 166 26.27 7.81 5.87
CA ALA A 166 27.17 8.97 5.80
C ALA A 166 28.67 8.64 5.65
N LEU A 167 29.06 7.37 5.51
CA LEU A 167 30.42 6.97 5.14
C LEU A 167 30.57 7.00 3.63
N GLU A 168 31.65 7.65 3.17
CA GLU A 168 32.08 7.63 1.77
C GLU A 168 32.77 6.31 1.47
N VAL A 169 32.19 5.50 0.58
CA VAL A 169 32.77 4.24 0.14
C VAL A 169 32.88 4.23 -1.38
N PRO A 170 34.03 3.84 -1.98
CA PRO A 170 34.13 3.73 -3.43
C PRO A 170 33.15 2.68 -3.97
N ALA A 171 32.36 3.04 -4.98
CA ALA A 171 31.28 2.21 -5.50
C ALA A 171 31.79 0.86 -6.04
N LEU A 172 32.95 0.85 -6.71
CA LEU A 172 33.49 -0.34 -7.38
C LEU A 172 34.18 -1.35 -6.46
N GLY A 173 34.67 -0.91 -5.30
CA GLY A 173 35.42 -1.74 -4.36
C GLY A 173 34.54 -2.24 -3.22
N ALA A 174 34.80 -1.74 -2.01
CA ALA A 174 34.06 -2.09 -0.81
C ALA A 174 32.54 -1.81 -0.97
N GLY A 175 32.15 -0.75 -1.67
CA GLY A 175 30.75 -0.41 -1.89
C GLY A 175 29.98 -1.52 -2.60
N ARG A 176 30.58 -2.11 -3.65
CA ARG A 176 30.02 -3.23 -4.39
C ARG A 176 29.82 -4.47 -3.53
N ILE A 177 30.84 -4.84 -2.75
CA ILE A 177 30.79 -6.01 -1.88
C ILE A 177 29.70 -5.80 -0.82
N ILE A 178 29.70 -4.65 -0.14
CA ILE A 178 28.71 -4.31 0.87
C ILE A 178 27.30 -4.30 0.26
N GLY A 179 27.13 -3.66 -0.90
CA GLY A 179 25.85 -3.57 -1.60
C GLY A 179 25.29 -4.95 -2.01
N LEU A 180 26.15 -5.83 -2.56
CA LEU A 180 25.77 -7.20 -2.90
C LEU A 180 25.43 -8.03 -1.68
N THR A 181 26.26 -7.97 -0.63
CA THR A 181 26.01 -8.72 0.61
C THR A 181 24.73 -8.26 1.29
N PHE A 182 24.53 -6.95 1.44
CA PHE A 182 23.35 -6.38 2.09
C PHE A 182 22.07 -6.65 1.29
N THR A 183 22.08 -6.38 -0.02
CA THR A 183 20.92 -6.63 -0.88
C THR A 183 20.63 -8.13 -0.98
N GLY A 184 21.65 -8.98 -1.09
CA GLY A 184 21.50 -10.43 -1.15
C GLY A 184 20.89 -11.00 0.13
N LEU A 185 21.37 -10.56 1.29
CA LEU A 185 20.83 -10.95 2.60
C LEU A 185 19.37 -10.53 2.74
N LEU A 186 19.05 -9.27 2.44
CA LEU A 186 17.67 -8.77 2.52
C LEU A 186 16.74 -9.47 1.53
N THR A 187 17.22 -9.77 0.32
CA THR A 187 16.48 -10.55 -0.67
C THR A 187 16.18 -11.96 -0.15
N ALA A 188 17.16 -12.64 0.44
CA ALA A 188 16.96 -13.97 1.00
C ALA A 188 15.95 -13.98 2.16
N ILE A 189 16.04 -13.01 3.07
CA ILE A 189 15.08 -12.83 4.17
C ILE A 189 13.68 -12.57 3.60
N TYR A 190 13.57 -11.66 2.64
CA TYR A 190 12.30 -11.31 2.01
C TYR A 190 11.65 -12.50 1.29
N LEU A 191 12.43 -13.28 0.55
CA LEU A 191 11.95 -14.50 -0.12
C LEU A 191 11.47 -15.52 0.91
N ARG A 192 12.20 -15.71 2.02
CA ARG A 192 11.80 -16.61 3.10
C ARG A 192 10.46 -16.20 3.72
N VAL A 193 10.30 -14.93 4.06
CA VAL A 193 9.04 -14.38 4.61
C VAL A 193 7.91 -14.53 3.60
N SER A 194 8.15 -14.18 2.33
CA SER A 194 7.14 -14.28 1.27
C SER A 194 6.72 -15.73 1.01
N MET A 195 7.66 -16.67 0.97
CA MET A 195 7.37 -18.09 0.83
C MET A 195 6.55 -18.62 2.02
N HIS A 196 6.91 -18.23 3.25
CA HIS A 196 6.15 -18.60 4.44
C HIS A 196 4.71 -18.06 4.38
N ASP A 197 4.53 -16.81 3.98
CA ASP A 197 3.22 -16.19 3.80
C ASP A 197 2.37 -16.90 2.74
N ILE A 198 2.98 -17.26 1.60
CA ILE A 198 2.31 -17.98 0.52
C ILE A 198 1.92 -19.39 0.97
N GLN A 199 2.79 -20.08 1.71
CA GLN A 199 2.52 -21.41 2.25
C GLN A 199 1.41 -21.37 3.29
N SER A 200 1.49 -20.46 4.27
CA SER A 200 0.46 -20.24 5.28
C SER A 200 -0.90 -19.97 4.63
N TYR A 201 -0.91 -19.14 3.58
CA TYR A 201 -2.10 -18.87 2.80
C TYR A 201 -2.66 -20.11 2.08
N ARG A 202 -1.81 -20.87 1.39
CA ARG A 202 -2.22 -22.12 0.71
C ARG A 202 -2.84 -23.11 1.70
N THR A 203 -2.22 -23.29 2.87
CA THR A 203 -2.74 -24.18 3.91
C THR A 203 -4.09 -23.70 4.44
N ARG A 204 -4.27 -22.39 4.69
CA ARG A 204 -5.56 -21.83 5.12
C ARG A 204 -6.64 -22.01 4.06
N MET A 205 -6.32 -21.79 2.80
CA MET A 205 -7.27 -21.98 1.70
C MET A 205 -7.68 -23.45 1.54
N HIS A 206 -6.75 -24.37 1.73
CA HIS A 206 -7.05 -25.80 1.70
C HIS A 206 -8.01 -26.22 2.82
N ARG A 207 -7.84 -25.67 4.04
CA ARG A 207 -8.75 -25.91 5.17
C ARG A 207 -10.16 -25.38 4.90
N LEU A 208 -10.28 -24.19 4.30
CA LEU A 208 -11.59 -23.60 3.95
C LEU A 208 -12.31 -24.40 2.85
N ARG A 209 -11.57 -24.92 1.87
CA ARG A 209 -12.14 -25.82 0.86
C ARG A 209 -12.63 -27.13 1.48
N GLN A 210 -11.90 -27.68 2.44
CA GLN A 210 -12.32 -28.88 3.16
C GLN A 210 -13.56 -28.63 4.03
N SER A 211 -13.63 -27.52 4.76
CA SER A 211 -14.83 -27.21 5.58
C SER A 211 -16.08 -27.03 4.71
N SER A 212 -15.97 -26.36 3.55
CA SER A 212 -17.09 -26.19 2.62
C SER A 212 -17.59 -27.52 2.03
N LEU A 213 -16.72 -28.51 1.86
CA LEU A 213 -17.11 -29.84 1.39
C LEU A 213 -17.79 -30.66 2.50
N SER A 214 -17.33 -30.51 3.75
CA SER A 214 -17.96 -31.16 4.91
C SER A 214 -19.38 -30.66 5.16
N ASP A 215 -19.63 -29.35 5.05
CA ASP A 215 -20.97 -28.77 5.25
C ASP A 215 -21.98 -29.19 4.17
N ASN A 216 -21.53 -29.40 2.92
CA ASN A 216 -22.40 -29.92 1.88
C ASN A 216 -22.76 -31.40 2.12
N LYS A 217 -21.87 -32.19 2.75
CA LYS A 217 -22.13 -33.61 3.00
C LYS A 217 -23.15 -33.83 4.11
N SER A 218 -23.21 -32.98 5.13
CA SER A 218 -24.20 -33.07 6.22
C SER A 218 -25.63 -32.72 5.78
N THR A 219 -25.81 -32.00 4.67
CA THR A 219 -27.15 -31.62 4.17
C THR A 219 -27.84 -32.73 3.36
N ILE A 220 -27.10 -33.73 2.84
CA ILE A 220 -27.65 -34.78 1.95
C ILE A 220 -27.99 -36.09 2.71
N GLY A 221 -27.75 -36.14 4.02
CA GLY A 221 -27.73 -37.39 4.81
C GLY A 221 -28.96 -37.78 5.62
N GLN A 222 -30.10 -37.10 5.53
CA GLN A 222 -31.36 -37.61 6.12
C GLN A 222 -32.27 -38.22 5.04
N PRO A 223 -32.25 -39.54 4.82
CA PRO A 223 -33.36 -40.24 4.21
C PRO A 223 -34.53 -40.25 5.21
N GLY A 224 -35.38 -39.23 5.11
CA GLY A 224 -36.69 -39.24 5.73
C GLY A 224 -37.55 -40.32 5.07
N GLY A 225 -37.50 -41.53 5.63
CA GLY A 225 -38.58 -42.49 5.47
C GLY A 225 -39.82 -41.93 6.15
N ASN A 226 -40.73 -41.37 5.35
CA ASN A 226 -42.16 -41.46 5.61
C ASN A 226 -42.87 -41.48 4.26
N SER A 227 -43.25 -42.70 3.87
CA SER A 227 -44.38 -42.95 3.00
C SER A 227 -45.58 -42.19 3.54
N ASP A 228 -46.10 -41.26 2.76
CA ASP A 228 -47.54 -41.13 2.62
C ASP A 228 -47.90 -40.64 1.21
N LYS A 229 -48.82 -41.41 0.63
CA LYS A 229 -49.43 -41.27 -0.70
C LYS A 229 -50.11 -39.92 -0.84
N PHE A 230 -50.06 -39.28 -2.02
CA PHE A 230 -51.21 -38.76 -2.81
C PHE A 230 -50.76 -37.85 -3.99
N PRO A 231 -51.65 -37.54 -4.97
CA PRO A 231 -51.63 -38.14 -6.29
C PRO A 231 -51.05 -37.25 -7.40
N THR A 232 -50.74 -37.93 -8.49
CA THR A 232 -50.59 -37.46 -9.87
C THR A 232 -51.42 -36.21 -10.22
N ALA A 233 -50.72 -35.14 -10.59
CA ALA A 233 -51.25 -34.10 -11.46
C ALA A 233 -50.28 -33.90 -12.63
N THR A 234 -50.72 -34.37 -13.78
CA THR A 234 -50.18 -34.15 -15.11
C THR A 234 -50.15 -32.66 -15.43
N VAL A 235 -49.00 -32.07 -15.76
CA VAL A 235 -48.94 -30.80 -16.49
C VAL A 235 -47.89 -30.88 -17.58
N THR A 236 -48.40 -30.55 -18.75
CA THR A 236 -47.92 -30.63 -20.12
C THR A 236 -46.72 -29.74 -20.44
N GLU A 237 -45.89 -30.25 -21.35
CA GLU A 237 -45.04 -29.53 -22.32
C GLU A 237 -45.34 -28.05 -22.54
N ARG A 238 -44.26 -27.24 -22.59
CA ARG A 238 -44.06 -26.31 -23.72
C ARG A 238 -42.61 -25.90 -23.88
N LEU A 239 -42.05 -26.38 -24.99
CA LEU A 239 -40.94 -25.81 -25.74
C LEU A 239 -41.26 -24.34 -26.10
N ASN A 240 -40.27 -23.45 -26.03
CA ASN A 240 -40.00 -22.48 -27.10
C ASN A 240 -38.68 -21.74 -26.87
N ASP A 241 -37.91 -21.70 -27.95
CA ASP A 241 -36.87 -20.73 -28.28
C ASP A 241 -37.27 -19.28 -27.97
N VAL A 242 -36.26 -18.41 -27.81
CA VAL A 242 -36.06 -17.26 -28.72
C VAL A 242 -34.84 -16.44 -28.29
N GLU A 243 -34.14 -16.04 -29.35
CA GLU A 243 -32.97 -15.21 -29.53
C GLU A 243 -33.10 -13.75 -29.07
N HIS A 244 -31.92 -13.15 -28.92
CA HIS A 244 -31.56 -11.75 -29.22
C HIS A 244 -31.88 -10.56 -28.29
N THR A 245 -30.81 -9.74 -28.21
CA THR A 245 -30.72 -8.28 -28.31
C THR A 245 -30.58 -7.41 -27.06
N ALA A 246 -29.68 -6.45 -27.26
CA ALA A 246 -29.20 -5.41 -26.39
C ALA A 246 -30.16 -4.20 -26.30
N VAL A 247 -29.68 -3.16 -25.61
CA VAL A 247 -30.01 -1.73 -25.74
C VAL A 247 -30.94 -1.12 -24.66
N SER A 248 -30.33 -0.22 -23.86
CA SER A 248 -30.77 1.14 -23.49
C SER A 248 -31.83 1.42 -22.42
N ASN A 249 -31.42 2.37 -21.54
CA ASN A 249 -32.12 3.53 -20.95
C ASN A 249 -33.56 3.42 -20.44
N GLY A 250 -33.80 4.04 -19.27
CA GLY A 250 -35.10 4.66 -18.99
C GLY A 250 -35.58 4.64 -17.53
N THR A 251 -35.18 5.66 -16.78
CA THR A 251 -36.01 6.62 -16.01
C THR A 251 -37.45 6.26 -15.53
N ILE A 252 -37.77 6.76 -14.32
CA ILE A 252 -39.10 7.08 -13.70
C ILE A 252 -39.84 5.82 -13.14
N ILE A 253 -40.25 5.73 -11.88
CA ILE A 253 -41.49 6.32 -11.32
C ILE A 253 -41.48 6.30 -9.78
N ALA A 254 -41.92 7.43 -9.22
CA ALA A 254 -42.27 7.66 -7.83
C ALA A 254 -43.47 6.80 -7.38
N ARG A 255 -43.48 6.32 -6.13
CA ARG A 255 -44.72 5.90 -5.47
C ARG A 255 -44.82 6.49 -4.06
N SER A 256 -45.69 7.48 -3.99
CA SER A 256 -46.40 7.95 -2.81
C SER A 256 -47.35 6.86 -2.31
N THR A 257 -47.34 6.61 -1.00
CA THR A 257 -48.50 6.07 -0.29
C THR A 257 -48.62 6.74 1.07
N CYS A 258 -49.59 7.65 1.14
CA CYS A 258 -50.20 8.16 2.35
C CYS A 258 -50.93 7.03 3.08
N GLY A 259 -50.75 6.96 4.40
CA GLY A 259 -51.57 6.15 5.30
C GLY A 259 -51.89 6.99 6.54
N ALA A 260 -53.03 7.67 6.53
CA ALA A 260 -53.59 8.37 7.67
C ALA A 260 -54.55 7.42 8.41
N GLY A 261 -54.32 7.20 9.70
CA GLY A 261 -55.21 6.47 10.60
C GLY A 261 -55.45 7.28 11.88
N PRO A 262 -56.70 7.42 12.36
CA PRO A 262 -57.03 8.29 13.50
C PRO A 262 -57.07 7.58 14.87
N ARG A 263 -56.57 8.32 15.87
CA ARG A 263 -56.98 8.47 17.28
C ARG A 263 -57.40 7.24 18.13
N SER A 264 -56.72 7.10 19.27
CA SER A 264 -57.38 6.83 20.57
C SER A 264 -56.78 7.76 21.65
N PRO A 265 -57.60 8.36 22.54
CA PRO A 265 -57.15 9.21 23.65
C PRO A 265 -57.08 8.44 24.97
N ASP A 266 -55.90 8.43 25.60
CA ASP A 266 -55.70 7.86 26.94
C ASP A 266 -55.33 8.94 27.99
N PRO A 267 -55.66 8.70 29.27
CA PRO A 267 -55.84 9.72 30.32
C PRO A 267 -54.54 10.26 30.97
N PRO A 268 -54.63 11.37 31.74
CA PRO A 268 -53.46 12.06 32.29
C PRO A 268 -52.95 11.39 33.58
N THR A 269 -51.84 10.67 33.50
CA THR A 269 -51.14 10.14 34.67
C THR A 269 -50.11 11.15 35.18
N LEU A 270 -50.32 11.57 36.42
CA LEU A 270 -49.54 12.54 37.18
C LEU A 270 -48.05 12.21 37.29
N SER A 271 -47.26 13.18 36.84
CA SER A 271 -46.01 13.70 37.41
C SER A 271 -45.32 12.90 38.52
N ALA A 272 -44.24 12.20 38.17
CA ALA A 272 -43.08 12.03 39.03
C ALA A 272 -41.89 12.74 38.36
N GLN A 273 -41.68 14.01 38.72
CA GLN A 273 -40.49 14.77 38.32
C GLN A 273 -39.27 14.10 38.94
N SER A 274 -38.50 13.39 38.12
CA SER A 274 -37.20 12.87 38.54
C SER A 274 -36.24 14.05 38.75
N PRO A 275 -35.44 14.05 39.81
CA PRO A 275 -34.52 15.14 40.11
C PRO A 275 -33.49 15.23 38.98
N GLN A 276 -33.52 16.33 38.24
CA GLN A 276 -32.51 16.67 37.25
C GLN A 276 -31.17 16.87 37.97
N LEU A 277 -30.43 15.77 38.12
CA LEU A 277 -29.04 15.78 38.53
C LEU A 277 -28.25 16.61 37.54
N VAL A 278 -27.86 17.81 37.97
CA VAL A 278 -26.94 18.72 37.31
C VAL A 278 -25.67 17.94 36.96
N ARG A 279 -25.61 17.44 35.72
CA ARG A 279 -24.47 16.69 35.20
C ARG A 279 -23.30 17.66 35.10
N ARG A 280 -22.42 17.62 36.11
CA ARG A 280 -21.09 18.27 36.08
C ARG A 280 -20.44 18.04 34.71
N PRO A 281 -19.97 19.09 34.01
CA PRO A 281 -19.26 18.94 32.75
C PRO A 281 -18.00 18.13 33.03
N LYS A 282 -18.03 16.86 32.60
CA LYS A 282 -16.93 15.90 32.77
C LYS A 282 -15.73 16.48 32.02
N ARG A 283 -14.77 17.06 32.76
CA ARG A 283 -13.52 17.60 32.21
C ARG A 283 -12.99 16.58 31.21
N ARG A 284 -13.00 16.96 29.92
CA ARG A 284 -12.38 16.17 28.85
C ARG A 284 -10.89 16.17 29.09
N ARG A 285 -10.43 15.23 29.91
CA ARG A 285 -9.02 14.93 30.05
C ARG A 285 -8.57 14.47 28.66
N TRP A 286 -7.82 15.33 27.97
CA TRP A 286 -7.10 14.97 26.75
C TRP A 286 -5.99 14.00 27.14
N SER A 287 -6.34 12.77 27.47
CA SER A 287 -5.37 11.69 27.52
C SER A 287 -5.03 11.36 26.07
N PHE A 288 -3.83 11.73 25.65
CA PHE A 288 -3.17 11.19 24.47
C PHE A 288 -2.97 9.69 24.69
N ASP A 289 -4.04 8.94 24.51
CA ASP A 289 -4.05 7.49 24.59
C ASP A 289 -3.61 6.96 23.23
N LEU A 290 -2.41 7.36 22.79
CA LEU A 290 -1.80 6.88 21.55
C LEU A 290 -1.37 5.43 21.78
N ASP A 291 -1.68 4.55 20.83
CA ASP A 291 -1.19 3.18 20.87
C ASP A 291 0.34 3.21 20.78
N PRO A 292 1.08 2.73 21.80
CA PRO A 292 2.54 2.77 21.79
C PRO A 292 3.12 2.02 20.58
N MET A 293 2.43 0.98 20.09
CA MET A 293 2.90 0.23 18.91
C MET A 293 2.76 1.04 17.62
N PHE A 294 1.66 1.78 17.48
CA PHE A 294 1.47 2.73 16.38
C PHE A 294 2.53 3.82 16.38
N VAL A 295 2.79 4.42 17.54
CA VAL A 295 3.81 5.46 17.69
C VAL A 295 5.19 4.91 17.34
N GLY A 296 5.51 3.67 17.76
CA GLY A 296 6.73 2.99 17.37
C GLY A 296 6.88 2.81 15.86
N ILE A 297 5.81 2.40 15.16
CA ILE A 297 5.82 2.27 13.69
C ILE A 297 6.06 3.64 13.03
N ILE A 298 5.38 4.70 13.46
CA ILE A 298 5.55 6.05 12.90
C ILE A 298 6.97 6.58 13.15
N ILE A 299 7.55 6.37 14.33
CA ILE A 299 8.93 6.80 14.62
C ILE A 299 9.92 6.03 13.75
N CYS A 300 9.77 4.71 13.66
CA CYS A 300 10.61 3.86 12.81
C CYS A 300 10.52 4.30 11.33
N GLN A 301 9.30 4.54 10.86
CA GLN A 301 9.00 5.04 9.53
C GLN A 301 9.73 6.36 9.24
N ILE A 302 9.57 7.37 10.10
CA ILE A 302 10.22 8.67 9.94
C ILE A 302 11.74 8.50 9.90
N MET A 303 12.31 7.70 10.80
CA MET A 303 13.75 7.45 10.86
C MET A 303 14.28 6.82 9.55
N VAL A 304 13.61 5.79 9.03
CA VAL A 304 13.99 5.13 7.78
C VAL A 304 13.86 6.08 6.59
N PHE A 305 12.80 6.89 6.54
CA PHE A 305 12.60 7.88 5.48
C PHE A 305 13.65 8.98 5.50
N THR A 306 13.90 9.57 6.67
CA THR A 306 14.95 10.57 6.83
C THR A 306 16.31 9.99 6.43
N TYR A 307 16.61 8.75 6.80
CA TYR A 307 17.83 8.07 6.36
C TYR A 307 17.95 8.01 4.84
N PHE A 308 16.92 7.52 4.12
CA PHE A 308 16.97 7.39 2.67
C PHE A 308 17.04 8.75 1.94
N ILE A 309 16.30 9.75 2.42
CA ILE A 309 16.33 11.10 1.84
C ILE A 309 17.71 11.72 2.05
N VAL A 310 18.23 11.71 3.28
CA VAL A 310 19.55 12.27 3.60
C VAL A 310 20.65 11.53 2.84
N SER A 311 20.61 10.20 2.79
CA SER A 311 21.57 9.40 2.03
C SER A 311 21.55 9.74 0.54
N SER A 312 20.36 9.89 -0.04
CA SER A 312 20.20 10.25 -1.46
C SER A 312 20.73 11.66 -1.76
N GLU A 313 20.38 12.65 -0.94
CA GLU A 313 20.82 14.03 -1.16
C GLU A 313 22.32 14.22 -0.86
N LEU A 314 22.87 13.50 0.12
CA LEU A 314 24.32 13.46 0.35
C LEU A 314 25.05 12.79 -0.81
N PHE A 315 24.51 11.72 -1.38
CA PHE A 315 25.08 11.06 -2.55
C PHE A 315 25.20 12.02 -3.74
N LEU A 316 24.18 12.84 -3.99
CA LEU A 316 24.21 13.87 -5.02
C LEU A 316 25.20 15.00 -4.70
N LYS A 317 25.20 15.49 -3.45
CA LYS A 317 26.11 16.56 -3.03
C LYS A 317 27.60 16.17 -3.15
N ARG A 318 27.92 14.89 -2.96
CA ARG A 318 29.30 14.38 -3.01
C ARG A 318 29.79 14.03 -4.41
N ASN A 319 28.90 13.94 -5.39
CA ASN A 319 29.22 13.70 -6.80
C ASN A 319 28.69 14.90 -7.62
N PRO A 320 29.34 16.08 -7.54
CA PRO A 320 28.84 17.30 -8.17
C PRO A 320 28.76 17.16 -9.68
N THR A 321 27.67 17.64 -10.26
CA THR A 321 27.48 17.76 -11.71
C THR A 321 28.03 19.09 -12.19
N THR A 322 28.71 19.10 -13.33
CA THR A 322 29.16 20.34 -14.01
C THR A 322 27.98 21.12 -14.59
N SER A 323 26.91 20.43 -14.96
CA SER A 323 25.70 21.05 -15.49
C SER A 323 24.73 21.42 -14.37
N ASN A 324 24.14 22.61 -14.47
CA ASN A 324 23.01 23.06 -13.63
C ASN A 324 21.71 22.27 -13.92
N GLY A 325 21.76 21.25 -14.78
CA GLY A 325 20.61 20.47 -15.23
C GLY A 325 19.84 19.79 -14.09
N ALA A 326 20.53 19.41 -13.00
CA ALA A 326 19.88 18.82 -11.83
C ALA A 326 18.90 19.78 -11.13
N SER A 327 19.08 21.09 -11.29
CA SER A 327 18.21 22.13 -10.71
C SER A 327 17.08 22.59 -11.64
N GLN A 328 17.14 22.20 -12.92
CA GLN A 328 16.16 22.62 -13.92
C GLN A 328 14.90 21.76 -13.81
N TRP A 329 13.76 22.44 -13.74
CA TRP A 329 12.45 21.80 -13.78
C TRP A 329 12.09 21.40 -15.21
N SER A 330 11.77 20.12 -15.39
CA SER A 330 11.26 19.58 -16.67
C SER A 330 9.76 19.29 -16.58
N PHE A 331 9.12 19.12 -17.74
CA PHE A 331 7.71 18.73 -17.81
C PHE A 331 7.45 17.40 -17.05
N GLY A 332 8.34 16.42 -17.18
CA GLY A 332 8.23 15.12 -16.50
C GLY A 332 8.22 15.25 -14.97
N GLN A 333 9.01 16.18 -14.42
CA GLN A 333 9.05 16.46 -12.99
C GLN A 333 7.73 17.06 -12.46
N ILE A 334 7.10 17.96 -13.22
CA ILE A 334 5.82 18.55 -12.85
C ILE A 334 4.72 17.48 -12.89
N LEU A 335 4.73 16.63 -13.92
CA LEU A 335 3.80 15.50 -14.04
C LEU A 335 3.94 14.54 -12.86
N ALA A 336 5.17 14.25 -12.44
CA ALA A 336 5.42 13.39 -11.28
C ALA A 336 4.81 13.97 -9.99
N LEU A 337 4.88 15.28 -9.77
CA LEU A 337 4.22 15.94 -8.63
C LEU A 337 2.69 15.88 -8.72
N ILE A 338 2.12 16.05 -9.92
CA ILE A 338 0.67 15.94 -10.13
C ILE A 338 0.17 14.55 -9.69
N VAL A 339 0.92 13.49 -10.00
CA VAL A 339 0.58 12.10 -9.63
C VAL A 339 0.55 11.88 -8.09
N VAL A 340 1.25 12.71 -7.31
CA VAL A 340 1.22 12.64 -5.83
C VAL A 340 -0.07 13.23 -5.26
N THR A 341 -0.70 14.16 -5.98
CA THR A 341 -1.85 14.95 -5.50
C THR A 341 -3.01 14.09 -5.00
N PRO A 342 -3.46 13.04 -5.71
CA PRO A 342 -4.54 12.18 -5.21
C PRO A 342 -4.21 11.53 -3.86
N SER A 343 -2.97 11.06 -3.67
CA SER A 343 -2.54 10.46 -2.41
C SER A 343 -2.54 11.50 -1.28
N ALA A 344 -2.08 12.71 -1.56
CA ALA A 344 -2.08 13.81 -0.59
C ALA A 344 -3.51 14.22 -0.19
N LEU A 345 -4.42 14.31 -1.15
CA LEU A 345 -5.84 14.64 -0.90
C LEU A 345 -6.53 13.54 -0.10
N SER A 346 -6.29 12.25 -0.41
CA SER A 346 -6.82 11.14 0.37
C SER A 346 -6.30 11.13 1.82
N VAL A 347 -5.01 11.45 2.03
CA VAL A 347 -4.47 11.62 3.39
C VAL A 347 -5.14 12.79 4.10
N ALA A 348 -5.30 13.93 3.43
CA ALA A 348 -5.94 15.11 4.01
C ALA A 348 -7.40 14.84 4.40
N ASP A 349 -8.16 14.14 3.54
CA ASP A 349 -9.55 13.76 3.82
C ASP A 349 -9.62 12.74 4.95
N ALA A 350 -8.77 11.71 4.97
CA ALA A 350 -8.66 10.76 6.06
C ALA A 350 -8.31 11.45 7.39
N MET A 351 -7.38 12.41 7.38
CA MET A 351 -7.03 13.21 8.55
C MET A 351 -8.17 14.10 9.01
N LYS A 352 -8.96 14.68 8.09
CA LYS A 352 -10.12 15.51 8.41
C LYS A 352 -11.26 14.69 9.01
N ARG A 353 -11.57 13.52 8.44
CA ARG A 353 -12.65 12.62 8.89
C ARG A 353 -12.35 11.97 10.23
N HIS A 354 -11.14 11.47 10.41
CA HIS A 354 -10.76 10.74 11.63
C HIS A 354 -10.14 11.64 12.71
N GLY A 355 -9.69 12.85 12.33
CA GLY A 355 -8.93 13.72 13.21
C GLY A 355 -7.62 13.09 13.68
N LEU A 356 -6.96 13.71 14.66
CA LEU A 356 -5.84 13.11 15.40
C LEU A 356 -6.32 12.17 16.52
N LYS A 357 -7.63 11.94 16.66
CA LYS A 357 -8.21 11.20 17.79
C LYS A 357 -8.36 9.71 17.43
N ARG A 358 -7.92 8.85 18.36
CA ARG A 358 -7.86 7.38 18.21
C ARG A 358 -9.18 6.79 17.70
N LEU A 359 -9.10 6.04 16.60
CA LEU A 359 -10.20 5.31 15.97
C LEU A 359 -10.77 4.17 16.85
N SER A 360 -9.96 3.60 17.75
CA SER A 360 -10.35 2.38 18.49
C SER A 360 -11.58 2.54 19.40
N ARG A 361 -11.91 3.76 19.84
CA ARG A 361 -12.97 3.96 20.84
C ARG A 361 -14.38 4.05 20.24
N ARG A 362 -14.53 4.47 18.97
CA ARG A 362 -15.85 4.60 18.35
C ARG A 362 -16.45 3.25 17.94
N ARG A 363 -15.62 2.27 17.55
CA ARG A 363 -16.10 0.95 17.11
C ARG A 363 -16.64 0.10 18.26
N ARG A 364 -15.99 0.14 19.44
CA ARG A 364 -16.51 -0.52 20.65
C ARG A 364 -17.89 0.01 21.06
N GLN A 365 -18.10 1.32 20.94
CA GLN A 365 -19.40 1.93 21.30
C GLN A 365 -20.52 1.55 20.32
N GLY A 366 -20.22 1.33 19.05
CA GLY A 366 -21.22 0.86 18.08
C GLY A 366 -21.64 -0.60 18.31
N LEU A 367 -20.69 -1.46 18.70
CA LEU A 367 -20.96 -2.86 19.04
C LEU A 367 -21.77 -3.00 20.35
N GLU A 368 -21.43 -2.22 21.38
CA GLU A 368 -22.23 -2.20 22.62
C GLU A 368 -23.67 -1.70 22.36
N TYR A 369 -23.84 -0.71 21.48
CA TYR A 369 -25.17 -0.23 21.12
C TYR A 369 -25.99 -1.30 20.39
N ASN A 370 -25.41 -2.00 19.41
CA ASN A 370 -26.11 -3.08 18.70
C ASN A 370 -26.40 -4.29 19.59
N SER A 371 -25.48 -4.64 20.49
CA SER A 371 -25.70 -5.73 21.45
C SER A 371 -26.85 -5.41 22.42
N ASN A 372 -26.96 -4.15 22.85
CA ASN A 372 -28.06 -3.72 23.72
C ASN A 372 -29.39 -3.66 22.95
N LEU A 373 -29.38 -3.27 21.68
CA LEU A 373 -30.59 -3.24 20.86
C LEU A 373 -31.18 -4.65 20.66
N MET A 374 -30.35 -5.66 20.37
CA MET A 374 -30.81 -7.05 20.24
C MET A 374 -31.36 -7.66 21.54
N HIS A 375 -30.90 -7.20 22.70
CA HIS A 375 -31.46 -7.67 23.97
C HIS A 375 -32.80 -7.04 24.32
N THR A 376 -33.20 -5.95 23.66
CA THR A 376 -34.46 -5.26 23.97
C THR A 376 -35.64 -5.83 23.19
N ASP A 377 -35.40 -6.55 22.09
CA ASP A 377 -36.45 -7.12 21.21
C ASP A 377 -36.85 -8.57 21.60
N THR A 378 -36.32 -9.11 22.70
CA THR A 378 -36.55 -10.51 23.14
C THR A 378 -37.35 -10.63 24.45
N VAL A 379 -37.94 -9.53 24.93
CA VAL A 379 -38.85 -9.49 26.08
C VAL A 379 -40.18 -8.93 25.61
#